data_AF-A0A9D7GTH9-F1
#
_entry.id   AF-A0A9D7GTH9-F1
#
_cell.length_a   1.000
_cell.length_b   1.000
_cell.length_c   1.000
_cell.angle_alpha   90.00
_cell.angle_beta   90.00
_cell.angle_gamma   90.00
#
_symmetry.space_group_name_H-M   'P 1'
#
loop_
_entity.id
_entity.type
_entity.pdbx_description
1 polymer ?
#
loop_
_entity_poly.entity_id
_entity_poly.type
_entity_poly.pdbx_seq_one_letter_code
_entity_poly.pdbx_strand_id
1 'polypeptide(L)'
;MPAILTEYWLHLACGSHRATWSPAEVPGAGSPAARGAVDEKVGKASKSFRQELALSRERYSRDYQLFASKRNDVYAELYGHLENAGGHTAQLLQTIRIGPDFTRADPRDLRRYVESADDMLQSERASVLAELDADDREAAIDKLQRLEEPYLTRRAEKAWNEAKNFWIVHSLFLSEVVEAQMHRLNQLFAGISAELRFPDEGRVAHEKRERMLTDMRAGLTDLRLLMREEMQAGFSSASAQRAKP
;
A
#
# COMPACT_ATOMS: atom_id res chain seq x y z
N MET A 1 -20.41 -21.57 -18.34
CA MET A 1 -20.73 -20.21 -18.83
C MET A 1 -19.76 -19.87 -19.94
N PRO A 2 -20.23 -19.31 -21.06
CA PRO A 2 -19.86 -19.81 -22.37
C PRO A 2 -18.58 -19.17 -22.94
N ALA A 3 -17.78 -20.02 -23.57
CA ALA A 3 -16.83 -19.65 -24.59
C ALA A 3 -17.59 -19.11 -25.81
N ILE A 4 -17.26 -17.89 -26.25
CA ILE A 4 -17.69 -17.35 -27.54
C ILE A 4 -16.47 -16.75 -28.22
N LEU A 5 -16.05 -17.46 -29.26
CA LEU A 5 -15.20 -17.02 -30.35
C LEU A 5 -15.72 -15.71 -30.94
N THR A 6 -14.84 -14.74 -31.21
CA THR A 6 -14.99 -13.95 -32.43
C THR A 6 -13.65 -13.36 -32.86
N GLU A 7 -13.01 -14.07 -33.79
CA GLU A 7 -12.09 -13.48 -34.76
C GLU A 7 -12.77 -12.27 -35.41
N TYR A 8 -12.13 -11.09 -35.32
CA TYR A 8 -12.57 -9.91 -36.06
C TYR A 8 -11.47 -9.45 -37.02
N TRP A 9 -11.66 -9.88 -38.28
CA TRP A 9 -11.45 -9.11 -39.50
C TRP A 9 -10.03 -8.63 -39.86
N LEU A 10 -9.27 -9.55 -40.45
CA LEU A 10 -8.56 -9.29 -41.70
C LEU A 10 -9.59 -8.94 -42.79
N HIS A 11 -9.68 -7.68 -43.20
CA HIS A 11 -10.01 -7.24 -44.57
C HIS A 11 -10.04 -5.71 -44.60
N LEU A 12 -8.86 -5.09 -44.73
CA LEU A 12 -8.76 -3.81 -45.42
C LEU A 12 -8.06 -4.06 -46.75
N ALA A 13 -8.89 -4.02 -47.77
CA ALA A 13 -8.57 -4.17 -49.16
C ALA A 13 -7.33 -3.35 -49.55
N CYS A 14 -6.32 -4.06 -50.05
CA CYS A 14 -5.25 -3.49 -50.86
C CYS A 14 -5.88 -3.06 -52.21
N GLY A 15 -6.59 -1.94 -52.18
CA GLY A 15 -7.06 -1.24 -53.37
C GLY A 15 -5.88 -0.56 -54.03
N SER A 16 -5.18 -1.28 -54.92
CA SER A 16 -4.13 -0.74 -55.77
C SER A 16 -4.73 0.15 -56.87
N HIS A 17 -5.31 1.29 -56.47
CA HIS A 17 -5.48 2.40 -57.40
C HIS A 17 -4.10 2.97 -57.71
N ARG A 18 -3.50 2.47 -58.80
CA ARG A 18 -2.52 3.23 -59.57
C ARG A 18 -3.24 4.48 -60.09
N ALA A 19 -3.32 5.50 -59.25
CA ALA A 19 -3.45 6.85 -59.72
C ALA A 19 -2.18 7.12 -60.55
N THR A 20 -2.32 7.11 -61.87
CA THR A 20 -1.35 7.70 -62.77
C THR A 20 -1.28 9.17 -62.39
N TRP A 21 -0.34 9.52 -61.51
CA TRP A 21 0.06 10.88 -61.25
C TRP A 21 0.63 11.42 -62.56
N SER A 22 -0.22 12.10 -63.33
CA SER A 22 0.23 12.99 -64.39
C SER A 22 1.05 14.09 -63.70
N PRO A 23 2.32 14.32 -64.05
CA PRO A 23 3.10 15.37 -63.44
C PRO A 23 2.47 16.70 -63.84
N ALA A 24 1.61 17.24 -62.97
CA ALA A 24 1.19 18.63 -63.07
C ALA A 24 2.46 19.48 -63.04
N GLU A 25 2.64 20.27 -64.10
CA GLU A 25 3.74 21.20 -64.26
C GLU A 25 3.95 21.97 -62.96
N VAL A 26 5.12 21.75 -62.33
CA VAL A 26 5.52 22.48 -61.14
C VAL A 26 5.63 23.95 -61.55
N PRO A 27 4.73 24.84 -61.08
CA PRO A 27 4.77 26.23 -61.49
C PRO A 27 6.06 26.84 -60.94
N GLY A 28 6.92 27.33 -61.83
CA GLY A 28 7.95 28.34 -61.61
C GLY A 28 8.87 28.11 -60.41
N ALA A 29 10.16 27.86 -60.69
CA ALA A 29 11.23 27.95 -59.71
C ALA A 29 11.08 29.21 -58.82
N GLY A 30 10.57 29.02 -57.61
CA GLY A 30 10.36 30.10 -56.65
C GLY A 30 11.67 30.86 -56.43
N SER A 31 11.59 32.19 -56.50
CA SER A 31 12.71 33.12 -56.28
C SER A 31 13.54 32.69 -55.07
N PRO A 32 14.89 32.79 -55.11
CA PRO A 32 15.77 32.46 -53.99
C PRO A 32 15.37 33.17 -52.68
N ALA A 33 14.73 34.34 -52.76
CA ALA A 33 14.17 35.04 -51.61
C ALA A 33 13.01 34.28 -50.94
N ALA A 34 12.16 33.61 -51.73
CA ALA A 34 11.05 32.80 -51.21
C ALA A 34 11.55 31.52 -50.51
N ARG A 35 12.64 30.92 -51.00
CA ARG A 35 13.29 29.76 -50.36
C ARG A 35 13.89 30.13 -49.00
N GLY A 36 14.61 31.25 -48.92
CA GLY A 36 15.18 31.72 -47.66
C GLY A 36 14.12 32.02 -46.57
N ALA A 37 12.98 32.59 -46.95
CA ALA A 37 11.88 32.84 -46.02
C ALA A 37 11.22 31.54 -45.51
N VAL A 38 11.16 30.49 -46.33
CA VAL A 38 10.67 29.17 -45.93
C VAL A 38 11.66 28.50 -44.98
N ASP A 39 12.96 28.51 -45.30
CA ASP A 39 14.00 27.93 -44.45
C ASP A 39 14.09 28.60 -43.09
N GLU A 40 13.91 29.93 -43.02
CA GLU A 40 13.86 30.67 -41.75
C GLU A 40 12.64 30.27 -40.90
N LYS A 41 11.45 30.12 -41.53
CA LYS A 41 10.24 29.66 -40.84
C LYS A 41 10.38 28.23 -40.33
N VAL A 42 10.91 27.32 -41.15
CA VAL A 42 11.18 25.92 -40.77
C VAL A 42 12.23 25.86 -39.66
N GLY A 43 13.28 26.67 -39.74
CA GLY A 43 14.31 26.77 -38.72
C GLY A 43 13.77 27.28 -37.37
N LYS A 44 12.92 28.31 -37.39
CA LYS A 44 12.24 28.81 -36.18
C LYS A 44 11.29 27.77 -35.58
N ALA A 45 10.47 27.12 -36.41
CA ALA A 45 9.55 26.05 -35.98
C ALA A 45 10.30 24.83 -35.40
N SER A 46 11.42 24.44 -36.01
CA SER A 46 12.25 23.34 -35.48
C SER A 46 12.89 23.71 -34.14
N LYS A 47 13.34 24.96 -33.96
CA LYS A 47 13.87 25.46 -32.69
C LYS A 47 12.79 25.49 -31.60
N SER A 48 11.59 26.01 -31.89
CA SER A 48 10.49 26.06 -30.93
C SER A 48 10.04 24.65 -30.53
N PHE A 49 9.94 23.72 -31.49
CA PHE A 49 9.59 22.33 -31.20
C PHE A 49 10.64 21.63 -30.31
N ARG A 50 11.93 21.84 -30.56
CA ARG A 50 13.00 21.29 -29.70
C ARG A 50 12.95 21.86 -28.28
N GLN A 51 12.64 23.15 -28.14
CA GLN A 51 12.46 23.79 -26.83
C GLN A 51 11.26 23.21 -26.09
N GLU A 52 10.13 23.02 -26.77
CA GLU A 52 8.94 22.41 -26.18
C GLU A 52 9.20 20.96 -25.74
N LEU A 53 9.90 20.18 -26.56
CA LEU A 53 10.31 18.82 -26.21
C LEU A 53 11.24 18.79 -24.98
N ALA A 54 12.17 19.73 -24.89
CA ALA A 54 13.08 19.85 -23.74
C ALA A 54 12.31 20.21 -22.46
N LEU A 55 11.37 21.17 -22.51
CA LEU A 55 10.53 21.55 -21.38
C LEU A 55 9.59 20.41 -20.95
N SER A 56 9.00 19.69 -21.91
CA SER A 56 8.16 18.52 -21.64
C SER A 56 8.95 17.42 -20.93
N ARG A 57 10.18 17.13 -21.41
CA ARG A 57 11.07 16.16 -20.76
C ARG A 57 11.46 16.58 -19.35
N GLU A 58 11.72 17.88 -19.12
CA GLU A 58 12.05 18.40 -17.80
C GLU A 58 10.87 18.27 -16.83
N ARG A 59 9.66 18.63 -17.27
CA ARG A 59 8.42 18.44 -16.48
C ARG A 59 8.23 16.98 -16.11
N TYR A 60 8.28 16.09 -17.09
CA TYR A 60 8.13 14.65 -16.87
C TYR A 60 9.18 14.11 -15.88
N SER A 61 10.43 14.57 -15.99
CA SER A 61 11.48 14.17 -15.04
C SER A 61 11.21 14.66 -13.62
N ARG A 62 10.66 15.86 -13.44
CA ARG A 62 10.30 16.39 -12.11
C ARG A 62 9.10 15.67 -11.53
N ASP A 63 8.07 15.43 -12.33
CA ASP A 63 6.87 14.71 -11.92
C ASP A 63 7.21 13.27 -11.50
N TYR A 64 8.10 12.61 -12.26
CA TYR A 64 8.60 11.27 -11.90
C TYR A 64 9.37 11.28 -10.57
N GLN A 65 10.19 12.29 -10.30
CA GLN A 65 10.92 12.42 -9.03
C GLN A 65 9.96 12.63 -7.85
N LEU A 66 8.94 13.48 -8.02
CA LEU A 66 7.92 13.72 -7.00
C LEU A 66 7.13 12.44 -6.71
N PHE A 67 6.72 11.71 -7.76
CA PHE A 67 6.05 10.44 -7.62
C PHE A 67 6.92 9.40 -6.88
N ALA A 68 8.18 9.25 -7.29
CA ALA A 68 9.11 8.31 -6.66
C ALA A 68 9.37 8.66 -5.19
N SER A 69 9.50 9.94 -4.85
CA SER A 69 9.62 10.39 -3.46
C SER A 69 8.38 10.02 -2.67
N LYS A 70 7.18 10.37 -3.17
CA LYS A 70 5.93 10.10 -2.46
C LYS A 70 5.69 8.60 -2.27
N ARG A 71 6.03 7.79 -3.27
CA ARG A 71 5.96 6.33 -3.17
C ARG A 71 6.84 5.79 -2.03
N ASN A 72 8.07 6.28 -1.90
CA ASN A 72 8.96 5.84 -0.83
C ASN A 72 8.40 6.18 0.57
N ASP A 73 7.82 7.37 0.71
CA ASP A 73 7.16 7.79 1.97
C ASP A 73 5.96 6.87 2.28
N VAL A 74 5.12 6.62 1.28
CA VAL A 74 3.97 5.71 1.40
C VAL A 74 4.41 4.30 1.77
N TYR A 75 5.49 3.78 1.20
CA TYR A 75 5.98 2.43 1.50
C TYR A 75 6.46 2.32 2.94
N ALA A 76 7.21 3.32 3.42
CA ALA A 76 7.69 3.34 4.79
C ALA A 76 6.55 3.42 5.80
N GLU A 77 5.57 4.30 5.57
CA GLU A 77 4.43 4.50 6.46
C GLU A 77 3.47 3.29 6.45
N LEU A 78 3.16 2.74 5.27
CA LEU A 78 2.36 1.52 5.14
C LEU A 78 3.03 0.36 5.88
N TYR A 79 4.34 0.17 5.72
CA TYR A 79 5.07 -0.87 6.44
C TYR A 79 4.99 -0.67 7.96
N GLY A 80 5.12 0.56 8.46
CA GLY A 80 4.97 0.87 9.88
C GLY A 80 3.60 0.50 10.43
N HIS A 81 2.52 0.82 9.71
CA HIS A 81 1.16 0.41 10.09
C HIS A 81 0.99 -1.11 10.10
N LEU A 82 1.59 -1.80 9.13
CA LEU A 82 1.52 -3.26 9.02
C LEU A 82 2.32 -3.99 10.10
N GLU A 83 3.50 -3.49 10.48
CA GLU A 83 4.26 -4.01 11.62
C GLU A 83 3.45 -3.86 12.92
N ASN A 84 2.82 -2.70 13.12
CA ASN A 84 2.00 -2.47 14.31
C ASN A 84 0.80 -3.44 14.37
N ALA A 85 0.08 -3.59 13.25
CA ALA A 85 -1.02 -4.55 13.14
C ALA A 85 -0.54 -5.99 13.37
N GLY A 86 0.55 -6.39 12.71
CA GLY A 86 1.15 -7.72 12.85
C GLY A 86 1.62 -8.02 14.28
N GLY A 87 2.16 -7.02 14.99
CA GLY A 87 2.56 -7.14 16.39
C GLY A 87 1.37 -7.42 17.32
N HIS A 88 0.30 -6.64 17.20
CA HIS A 88 -0.92 -6.85 17.99
C HIS A 88 -1.61 -8.18 17.67
N THR A 89 -1.69 -8.56 16.40
CA THR A 89 -2.24 -9.85 15.99
C THR A 89 -1.37 -11.01 16.48
N ALA A 90 -0.05 -10.88 16.43
CA ALA A 90 0.86 -11.90 16.94
C ALA A 90 0.72 -12.11 18.45
N GLN A 91 0.47 -11.05 19.22
CA GLN A 91 0.22 -11.14 20.67
C GLN A 91 -1.03 -11.98 20.97
N LEU A 92 -2.08 -11.87 20.15
CA LEU A 92 -3.34 -12.62 20.32
C LEU A 92 -3.20 -14.10 19.96
N LEU A 93 -2.41 -14.40 18.92
CA LEU A 93 -2.23 -15.76 18.40
C LEU A 93 -1.24 -16.61 19.21
N GLN A 94 -0.38 -16.00 20.01
CA GLN A 94 0.60 -16.72 20.82
C GLN A 94 -0.06 -17.52 21.95
N THR A 95 0.38 -18.76 22.10
CA THR A 95 -0.04 -19.66 23.19
C THR A 95 0.39 -19.18 24.57
N ILE A 96 1.54 -18.49 24.64
CA ILE A 96 2.02 -17.84 25.86
C ILE A 96 1.80 -16.34 25.69
N ARG A 97 0.76 -15.82 26.33
CA ARG A 97 0.51 -14.37 26.37
C ARG A 97 1.42 -13.74 27.41
N ILE A 98 2.28 -12.83 26.98
CA ILE A 98 3.01 -11.93 27.89
C ILE A 98 2.09 -10.73 28.14
N GLY A 99 1.23 -10.86 29.15
CA GLY A 99 0.31 -9.82 29.60
C GLY A 99 0.74 -9.22 30.95
N PRO A 100 0.21 -8.06 31.33
CA PRO A 100 0.40 -7.51 32.68
C PRO A 100 -0.18 -8.45 33.74
N ASP A 101 0.62 -8.77 34.76
CA ASP A 101 0.13 -9.50 35.93
C ASP A 101 -0.61 -8.54 36.88
N PHE A 102 -1.92 -8.41 36.69
CA PHE A 102 -2.78 -7.56 37.52
C PHE A 102 -2.79 -7.98 39.00
N THR A 103 -2.48 -9.25 39.31
CA THR A 103 -2.53 -9.75 40.70
C THR A 103 -1.45 -9.12 41.58
N ARG A 104 -0.37 -8.64 40.99
CA ARG A 104 0.76 -7.99 41.67
C ARG A 104 0.79 -6.47 41.52
N ALA A 105 -0.12 -5.91 40.74
CA ALA A 105 -0.17 -4.47 40.48
C ALA A 105 -0.75 -3.70 41.67
N ASP A 106 -0.18 -2.53 41.94
CA ASP A 106 -0.71 -1.55 42.90
C ASP A 106 -2.00 -0.91 42.34
N PRO A 107 -3.00 -0.55 43.16
CA PRO A 107 -4.22 0.12 42.70
C PRO A 107 -3.97 1.38 41.87
N ARG A 108 -2.89 2.12 42.12
CA ARG A 108 -2.53 3.30 41.32
C ARG A 108 -2.04 2.92 39.92
N ASP A 109 -1.30 1.82 39.81
CA ASP A 109 -0.83 1.30 38.53
C ASP A 109 -1.99 0.71 37.72
N LEU A 110 -2.92 0.01 38.39
CA LEU A 110 -4.18 -0.44 37.77
C LEU A 110 -4.96 0.76 37.22
N ARG A 111 -5.17 1.81 38.02
CA ARG A 111 -5.84 3.02 37.56
C ARG A 111 -5.17 3.63 36.34
N ARG A 112 -3.85 3.83 36.37
CA ARG A 112 -3.08 4.36 35.24
C ARG A 112 -3.22 3.49 33.99
N TYR A 113 -3.17 2.18 34.15
CA TYR A 113 -3.36 1.24 33.06
C TYR A 113 -4.72 1.47 32.38
N VAL A 114 -5.81 1.50 33.15
CA VAL A 114 -7.17 1.71 32.61
C VAL A 114 -7.33 3.10 31.97
N GLU A 115 -6.79 4.14 32.59
CA GLU A 115 -6.87 5.51 32.08
C GLU A 115 -6.11 5.68 30.76
N SER A 116 -4.98 4.99 30.60
CA SER A 116 -4.16 5.01 29.37
C SER A 116 -4.65 4.07 28.27
N ALA A 117 -5.62 3.19 28.56
CA ALA A 117 -6.11 2.20 27.60
C ALA A 117 -7.16 2.80 26.65
N ASP A 118 -6.72 3.51 25.62
CA ASP A 118 -7.58 4.23 24.67
C ASP A 118 -8.55 3.33 23.88
N ASP A 119 -8.21 2.05 23.69
CA ASP A 119 -9.06 1.08 22.98
C ASP A 119 -10.07 0.36 23.89
N MET A 120 -10.10 0.71 25.18
CA MET A 120 -11.12 0.24 26.13
C MET A 120 -12.37 1.12 26.03
N LEU A 121 -13.55 0.51 26.05
CA LEU A 121 -14.80 1.26 25.98
C LEU A 121 -14.98 2.11 27.24
N GLN A 122 -15.60 3.28 27.10
CA GLN A 122 -15.82 4.20 28.23
C GLN A 122 -16.62 3.52 29.38
N SER A 123 -17.60 2.67 29.03
CA SER A 123 -18.37 1.91 30.02
C SER A 123 -17.54 0.86 30.75
N GLU A 124 -16.65 0.16 30.04
CA GLU A 124 -15.72 -0.81 30.62
C GLU A 124 -14.74 -0.12 31.57
N ARG A 125 -14.13 0.99 31.12
CA ARG A 125 -13.24 1.85 31.92
C ARG A 125 -13.93 2.33 33.19
N ALA A 126 -15.12 2.92 33.08
CA ALA A 126 -15.88 3.41 34.23
C ALA A 126 -16.22 2.28 35.21
N SER A 127 -16.56 1.09 34.71
CA SER A 127 -16.87 -0.08 35.52
C SER A 127 -15.67 -0.58 36.33
N VAL A 128 -14.45 -0.56 35.77
CA VAL A 128 -13.24 -0.94 36.51
C VAL A 128 -12.84 0.13 37.51
N LEU A 129 -12.88 1.40 37.11
CA LEU A 129 -12.54 2.52 38.01
C LEU A 129 -13.48 2.60 39.22
N ALA A 130 -14.77 2.28 39.04
CA ALA A 130 -15.73 2.23 40.14
C ALA A 130 -15.38 1.18 41.21
N GLU A 131 -14.87 0.00 40.81
CA GLU A 131 -14.41 -1.01 41.78
C GLU A 131 -13.14 -0.55 42.51
N LEU A 132 -12.22 0.10 41.79
CA LEU A 132 -11.02 0.69 42.40
C LEU A 132 -11.36 1.84 43.35
N ASP A 133 -12.39 2.64 43.06
CA ASP A 133 -12.89 3.71 43.94
C ASP A 133 -13.62 3.16 45.18
N ALA A 134 -14.21 1.96 45.08
CA ALA A 134 -14.85 1.24 46.17
C ALA A 134 -13.86 0.45 47.05
N ASP A 135 -12.56 0.51 46.75
CA ASP A 135 -11.50 -0.30 47.38
C ASP A 135 -11.66 -1.83 47.18
N ASP A 136 -12.44 -2.24 46.18
CA ASP A 136 -12.60 -3.65 45.79
C ASP A 136 -11.60 -4.02 44.69
N ARG A 137 -10.35 -4.22 45.11
CA ARG A 137 -9.25 -4.58 44.21
C ARG A 137 -9.47 -5.91 43.50
N GLU A 138 -10.07 -6.90 44.16
CA GLU A 138 -10.27 -8.22 43.57
C GLU A 138 -11.30 -8.18 42.45
N ALA A 139 -12.42 -7.46 42.65
CA ALA A 139 -13.42 -7.25 41.60
C ALA A 139 -12.84 -6.46 40.41
N ALA A 140 -12.01 -5.45 40.66
CA ALA A 140 -11.33 -4.71 39.60
C ALA A 140 -10.40 -5.61 38.76
N ILE A 141 -9.62 -6.47 39.41
CA ILE A 141 -8.71 -7.41 38.75
C ILE A 141 -9.49 -8.44 37.92
N ASP A 142 -10.54 -9.03 38.48
CA ASP A 142 -11.38 -10.01 37.77
C ASP A 142 -12.04 -9.37 36.52
N LYS A 143 -12.52 -8.12 36.64
CA LYS A 143 -13.02 -7.36 35.47
C LYS A 143 -11.92 -7.13 34.43
N LEU A 144 -10.72 -6.72 34.83
CA LEU A 144 -9.61 -6.49 33.91
C LEU A 144 -9.21 -7.76 33.17
N GLN A 145 -9.11 -8.89 33.87
CA GLN A 145 -8.80 -10.18 33.27
C GLN A 145 -9.85 -10.62 32.24
N ARG A 146 -11.14 -10.38 32.54
CA ARG A 146 -12.24 -10.67 31.59
C ARG A 146 -12.24 -9.74 30.37
N LEU A 147 -11.79 -8.51 30.54
CA LEU A 147 -11.77 -7.49 29.49
C LEU A 147 -10.50 -7.52 28.64
N GLU A 148 -9.43 -8.17 29.10
CA GLU A 148 -8.13 -8.17 28.43
C GLU A 148 -8.21 -8.68 26.99
N GLU A 149 -8.83 -9.84 26.77
CA GLU A 149 -8.91 -10.44 25.43
C GLU A 149 -9.79 -9.64 24.45
N PRO A 150 -11.03 -9.23 24.81
CA PRO A 150 -11.81 -8.30 23.99
C PRO A 150 -11.08 -6.99 23.68
N TYR A 151 -10.37 -6.43 24.66
CA TYR A 151 -9.58 -5.21 24.49
C TYR A 151 -8.44 -5.41 23.49
N LEU A 152 -7.61 -6.45 23.66
CA LEU A 152 -6.51 -6.75 22.75
C LEU A 152 -7.01 -7.05 21.33
N THR A 153 -8.16 -7.73 21.21
CA THR A 153 -8.80 -8.01 19.92
C THR A 153 -9.20 -6.73 19.20
N ARG A 154 -9.89 -5.80 19.88
CA ARG A 154 -10.26 -4.51 19.29
C ARG A 154 -9.02 -3.70 18.89
N ARG A 155 -7.98 -3.73 19.70
CA ARG A 155 -6.71 -3.05 19.40
C ARG A 155 -6.05 -3.60 18.13
N ALA A 156 -6.00 -4.92 17.97
CA ALA A 156 -5.48 -5.55 16.75
C ALA A 156 -6.35 -5.22 15.52
N GLU A 157 -7.68 -5.29 15.65
CA GLU A 157 -8.61 -4.95 14.56
C GLU A 157 -8.48 -3.49 14.14
N LYS A 158 -8.34 -2.56 15.10
CA LYS A 158 -8.13 -1.14 14.84
C LYS A 158 -6.83 -0.90 14.09
N ALA A 159 -5.71 -1.44 14.58
CA ALA A 159 -4.41 -1.30 13.91
C ALA A 159 -4.42 -1.87 12.49
N TRP A 160 -5.08 -3.01 12.28
CA TRP A 160 -5.27 -3.57 10.94
C TRP A 160 -6.14 -2.70 10.04
N ASN A 161 -7.25 -2.15 10.56
CA ASN A 161 -8.11 -1.24 9.81
C ASN A 161 -7.38 0.06 9.44
N GLU A 162 -6.52 0.59 10.31
CA GLU A 162 -5.65 1.74 10.01
C GLU A 162 -4.72 1.42 8.83
N ALA A 163 -4.01 0.28 8.88
CA ALA A 163 -3.14 -0.15 7.79
C ALA A 163 -3.89 -0.34 6.46
N LYS A 164 -5.07 -0.98 6.51
CA LYS A 164 -5.93 -1.19 5.34
C LYS A 164 -6.45 0.12 4.75
N ASN A 165 -6.91 1.04 5.60
CA ASN A 165 -7.38 2.34 5.14
C ASN A 165 -6.24 3.15 4.51
N PHE A 166 -5.05 3.13 5.12
CA PHE A 166 -3.86 3.76 4.57
C PHE A 166 -3.52 3.21 3.20
N TRP A 167 -3.51 1.88 3.05
CA TRP A 167 -3.30 1.19 1.78
C TRP A 167 -4.30 1.63 0.71
N ILE A 168 -5.60 1.60 1.01
CA ILE A 168 -6.66 1.95 0.05
C ILE A 168 -6.51 3.40 -0.44
N VAL A 169 -6.22 4.33 0.48
CA VAL A 169 -6.06 5.76 0.14
C VAL A 169 -4.83 6.01 -0.74
N HIS A 170 -3.79 5.20 -0.60
CA HIS A 170 -2.52 5.38 -1.30
C HIS A 170 -2.25 4.36 -2.41
N SER A 171 -3.27 3.63 -2.87
CA SER A 171 -3.15 2.57 -3.87
C SER A 171 -2.46 3.03 -5.17
N LEU A 172 -2.73 4.27 -5.60
CA LEU A 172 -2.12 4.89 -6.79
C LEU A 172 -0.59 4.99 -6.75
N PHE A 173 0.02 4.91 -5.58
CA PHE A 173 1.49 4.95 -5.42
C PHE A 173 2.11 3.57 -5.36
N LEU A 174 1.31 2.51 -5.26
CA LEU A 174 1.79 1.14 -5.10
C LEU A 174 1.95 0.47 -6.47
N SER A 175 2.95 -0.40 -6.58
CA SER A 175 3.05 -1.27 -7.74
C SER A 175 2.00 -2.37 -7.70
N GLU A 176 1.65 -2.93 -8.86
CA GLU A 176 0.74 -4.08 -8.95
C GLU A 176 1.23 -5.28 -8.12
N VAL A 177 2.56 -5.46 -7.99
CA VAL A 177 3.16 -6.55 -7.21
C VAL A 177 2.95 -6.33 -5.72
N VAL A 178 3.16 -5.10 -5.24
CA VAL A 178 2.91 -4.72 -3.85
C VAL A 178 1.41 -4.81 -3.53
N GLU A 179 0.54 -4.36 -4.43
CA GLU A 179 -0.91 -4.48 -4.27
C GLU A 179 -1.37 -5.94 -4.18
N ALA A 180 -0.88 -6.80 -5.06
CA ALA A 180 -1.20 -8.23 -5.03
C ALA A 180 -0.79 -8.88 -3.69
N GLN A 181 0.38 -8.51 -3.16
CA GLN A 181 0.82 -9.00 -1.85
C GLN A 181 -0.03 -8.44 -0.70
N MET A 182 -0.44 -7.16 -0.78
CA MET A 182 -1.37 -6.56 0.18
C MET A 182 -2.74 -7.26 0.19
N HIS A 183 -3.27 -7.64 -0.97
CA HIS A 183 -4.50 -8.41 -1.06
C HIS A 183 -4.39 -9.77 -0.35
N ARG A 184 -3.26 -10.47 -0.50
CA ARG A 184 -2.99 -11.74 0.20
C ARG A 184 -2.93 -11.54 1.71
N LEU A 185 -2.20 -10.52 2.17
CA LEU A 185 -2.15 -10.17 3.59
C LEU A 185 -3.55 -9.85 4.13
N ASN A 186 -4.36 -9.09 3.39
CA ASN A 186 -5.73 -8.80 3.82
C ASN A 186 -6.59 -10.05 3.96
N GLN A 187 -6.42 -11.05 3.09
CA GLN A 187 -7.09 -12.35 3.23
C GLN A 187 -6.60 -13.10 4.48
N LEU A 188 -5.31 -13.08 4.77
CA LEU A 188 -4.73 -13.69 5.98
C LEU A 188 -5.28 -13.03 7.25
N PHE A 189 -5.26 -11.70 7.34
CA PHE A 189 -5.81 -10.97 8.49
C PHE A 189 -7.33 -11.19 8.66
N ALA A 190 -8.08 -11.29 7.56
CA ALA A 190 -9.50 -11.63 7.61
C ALA A 190 -9.71 -13.06 8.15
N GLY A 191 -8.90 -14.02 7.72
CA GLY A 191 -8.91 -15.40 8.23
C GLY A 191 -8.57 -15.48 9.72
N ILE A 192 -7.56 -14.72 10.16
CA ILE A 192 -7.19 -14.60 11.57
C ILE A 192 -8.33 -13.98 12.38
N SER A 193 -8.94 -12.91 11.89
CA SER A 193 -10.07 -12.25 12.56
C SER A 193 -11.26 -13.20 12.71
N ALA A 194 -11.53 -14.04 11.71
CA ALA A 194 -12.56 -15.06 11.79
C ALA A 194 -12.23 -16.14 12.84
N GLU A 195 -10.98 -16.62 12.87
CA GLU A 195 -10.49 -17.58 13.86
C GLU A 195 -10.57 -17.03 15.30
N LEU A 196 -10.26 -15.75 15.50
CA LEU A 196 -10.34 -15.12 16.82
C LEU A 196 -11.79 -14.99 17.32
N ARG A 197 -12.75 -14.79 16.41
CA ARG A 197 -14.19 -14.67 16.75
C ARG A 197 -14.86 -16.02 16.93
N PHE A 198 -14.43 -17.01 16.16
CA PHE A 198 -14.99 -18.36 16.15
C PHE A 198 -13.84 -19.36 16.28
N PRO A 199 -13.25 -19.48 17.47
CA PRO A 199 -12.09 -20.33 17.66
C PRO A 199 -12.46 -21.81 17.52
N ASP A 200 -11.65 -22.54 16.75
CA ASP A 200 -11.69 -24.00 16.82
C ASP A 200 -11.21 -24.46 18.21
N GLU A 201 -11.66 -25.62 18.68
CA GLU A 201 -11.25 -26.18 19.97
C GLU A 201 -10.18 -27.27 19.83
N GLY A 202 -9.32 -27.38 20.85
CA GLY A 202 -8.33 -28.46 20.98
C GLY A 202 -7.04 -28.26 20.16
N ARG A 203 -6.29 -29.36 19.95
CA ARG A 203 -4.94 -29.35 19.36
C ARG A 203 -4.90 -28.81 17.94
N VAL A 204 -5.94 -29.07 17.15
CA VAL A 204 -6.04 -28.63 15.75
C VAL A 204 -6.07 -27.10 15.66
N ALA A 205 -6.72 -26.44 16.62
CA ALA A 205 -6.77 -24.98 16.70
C ALA A 205 -5.39 -24.36 16.95
N HIS A 206 -4.59 -24.95 17.83
CA HIS A 206 -3.23 -24.49 18.09
C HIS A 206 -2.35 -24.56 16.84
N GLU A 207 -2.35 -25.71 16.15
CA GLU A 207 -1.57 -25.89 14.91
C GLU A 207 -2.06 -24.97 13.78
N LYS A 208 -3.36 -24.63 13.77
CA LYS A 208 -3.92 -23.64 12.84
C LYS A 208 -3.43 -22.22 13.15
N ARG A 209 -3.46 -21.79 14.42
CA ARG A 209 -2.99 -20.46 14.85
C ARG A 209 -1.49 -20.26 14.62
N GLU A 210 -0.67 -21.26 14.92
CA GLU A 210 0.77 -21.21 14.65
C GLU A 210 1.07 -21.09 13.15
N ARG A 211 0.31 -21.80 12.30
CA ARG A 211 0.40 -21.64 10.84
C ARG A 211 0.01 -20.24 10.40
N MET A 212 -1.13 -19.72 10.86
CA MET A 212 -1.57 -18.36 10.56
C MET A 212 -0.54 -17.30 10.98
N LEU A 213 0.07 -17.45 12.16
CA LEU A 213 1.12 -16.57 12.65
C LEU A 213 2.37 -16.62 11.76
N THR A 214 2.76 -17.83 11.36
CA THR A 214 3.91 -18.05 10.46
C THR A 214 3.66 -17.42 9.09
N ASP A 215 2.49 -17.68 8.50
CA ASP A 215 2.10 -17.16 7.19
C ASP A 215 2.00 -15.63 7.20
N MET A 216 1.44 -15.04 8.27
CA MET A 216 1.38 -13.60 8.46
C MET A 216 2.80 -13.00 8.51
N ARG A 217 3.70 -13.56 9.32
CA ARG A 217 5.09 -13.07 9.45
C ARG A 217 5.87 -13.20 8.13
N ALA A 218 5.70 -14.31 7.43
CA ALA A 218 6.28 -14.52 6.11
C ALA A 218 5.75 -13.46 5.12
N GLY A 219 4.43 -13.29 5.04
CA GLY A 219 3.81 -12.32 4.14
C GLY A 219 4.23 -10.87 4.40
N LEU A 220 4.40 -10.48 5.67
CA LEU A 220 4.93 -9.15 6.06
C LEU A 220 6.40 -8.98 5.67
N THR A 221 7.21 -10.05 5.83
CA THR A 221 8.63 -10.04 5.45
C THR A 221 8.77 -9.92 3.94
N ASP A 222 8.00 -10.68 3.18
CA ASP A 222 8.00 -10.64 1.71
C ASP A 222 7.60 -9.25 1.20
N LEU A 223 6.54 -8.67 1.76
CA LEU A 223 6.10 -7.32 1.40
C LEU A 223 7.21 -6.28 1.66
N ARG A 224 7.89 -6.37 2.80
CA ARG A 224 9.01 -5.50 3.13
C ARG A 224 10.13 -5.59 2.10
N LEU A 225 10.48 -6.81 1.69
CA LEU A 225 11.53 -7.04 0.70
C LEU A 225 11.14 -6.46 -0.66
N LEU A 226 9.90 -6.70 -1.12
CA LEU A 226 9.37 -6.13 -2.36
C LEU A 226 9.42 -4.60 -2.35
N MET A 227 8.91 -3.97 -1.29
CA MET A 227 8.94 -2.51 -1.15
C MET A 227 10.37 -1.98 -1.15
N ARG A 228 11.30 -2.66 -0.45
CA ARG A 228 12.70 -2.27 -0.40
C ARG A 228 13.38 -2.36 -1.76
N GLU A 229 13.14 -3.44 -2.51
CA GLU A 229 13.69 -3.64 -3.85
C GLU A 229 13.21 -2.53 -4.81
N GLU A 230 11.93 -2.19 -4.79
CA GLU A 230 11.36 -1.14 -5.64
C GLU A 230 11.85 0.27 -5.27
N MET A 231 12.06 0.54 -3.98
CA MET A 231 12.69 1.78 -3.52
C MET A 231 14.12 1.89 -4.06
N GLN A 232 14.91 0.81 -4.02
CA GLN A 232 16.29 0.79 -4.51
C GLN A 232 16.39 0.91 -6.04
N ALA A 233 15.50 0.25 -6.79
CA ALA A 233 15.48 0.31 -8.25
C ALA A 233 15.28 1.73 -8.82
N GLY A 234 14.54 2.58 -8.08
CA GLY A 234 14.35 4.00 -8.43
C GLY A 234 15.65 4.82 -8.40
N PHE A 235 16.63 4.44 -7.58
CA PHE A 235 17.92 5.14 -7.49
C PHE A 235 18.94 4.67 -8.53
N SER A 236 18.92 3.38 -8.88
CA SER A 236 19.90 2.76 -9.79
C SER A 236 19.73 3.19 -11.25
N SER A 237 18.49 3.39 -11.71
CA SER A 237 18.20 3.85 -13.08
C SER A 237 18.51 5.34 -13.30
N ALA A 238 18.30 6.18 -12.28
CA ALA A 238 18.59 7.62 -12.32
C ALA A 238 20.11 7.93 -12.24
N SER A 239 20.87 7.13 -11.49
CA SER A 239 22.33 7.28 -11.37
C SER A 239 23.08 6.76 -12.60
N ALA A 240 22.63 5.66 -13.21
CA ALA A 240 23.20 5.13 -14.45
C ALA A 240 23.05 6.09 -15.65
N GLN A 241 22.00 6.92 -15.68
CA GLN A 241 21.81 7.92 -16.74
C GLN A 241 22.67 9.18 -16.58
N ARG A 242 23.15 9.49 -15.37
CA ARG A 242 24.10 10.61 -15.14
C ARG A 242 25.57 10.25 -15.41
N ALA A 243 25.87 8.96 -15.55
CA ALA A 243 27.24 8.45 -15.72
C ALA A 243 27.65 8.22 -17.19
N LYS A 244 26.81 8.58 -18.18
CA LYS A 244 27.23 8.60 -19.59
C LYS A 244 27.78 9.99 -19.94
N PRO A 245 29.11 10.13 -20.13
CA PRO A 245 29.72 11.37 -20.58
C PRO A 245 29.29 11.75 -22.01
#